data_AF-A0A4Y3TWV3-F1
#
_entry.id   AF-A0A4Y3TWV3-F1
#
_cell.length_a   1.000
_cell.length_b   1.000
_cell.length_c   1.000
_cell.angle_alpha   90.00
_cell.angle_beta   90.00
_cell.angle_gamma   90.00
#
_symmetry.space_group_name_H-M   'P 1'
#
loop_
_entity.id
_entity.type
_entity.pdbx_description
1 polymer ?
#
loop_
_entity_poly.entity_id
_entity_poly.type
_entity_poly.pdbx_seq_one_letter_code
_entity_poly.pdbx_strand_id
1 'polypeptide(L)'
;MVRIDPAHLSSASGNTPAPATMRVCQKAGLHATNCTAAFIAGRRQDVIRESAQFIRSLEEIWRGQDVPPEEVWTELLRRLEVSELLHRLNQPPHRCKELGRRARAWRITTSKLP
;
A
#
# COMPACT_ATOMS: atom_id res chain seq x y z
N MET A 1 -8.25 34.59 32.23
CA MET A 1 -7.04 35.14 31.58
C MET A 1 -5.88 34.21 31.93
N VAL A 2 -5.74 33.11 31.18
CA VAL A 2 -4.71 32.09 31.43
C VAL A 2 -3.46 32.51 30.68
N ARG A 3 -2.37 32.81 31.40
CA ARG A 3 -1.05 33.00 30.82
C ARG A 3 -0.54 31.64 30.34
N ILE A 4 -0.20 31.53 29.07
CA ILE A 4 0.53 30.40 28.50
C ILE A 4 2.00 30.81 28.48
N ASP A 5 2.83 30.14 29.28
CA ASP A 5 4.28 30.31 29.28
C ASP A 5 4.91 29.63 28.04
N PRO A 6 5.79 30.29 27.25
CA PRO A 6 6.29 29.78 25.98
C PRO A 6 7.63 29.01 26.13
N ALA A 7 7.75 28.13 27.12
CA ALA A 7 9.06 27.56 27.50
C ALA A 7 9.19 26.03 27.36
N HIS A 8 8.41 25.35 26.49
CA HIS A 8 8.49 23.89 26.37
C HIS A 8 8.56 23.31 24.95
N LEU A 9 9.16 24.01 23.98
CA LEU A 9 9.47 23.39 22.67
C LEU A 9 10.95 23.57 22.31
N SER A 10 11.85 23.15 23.21
CA SER A 10 13.25 22.92 22.88
C SER A 10 13.63 21.49 23.22
N SER A 11 13.44 20.62 22.23
CA SER A 11 14.22 19.38 22.00
C SER A 11 13.66 18.61 20.79
N ALA A 12 13.38 19.32 19.69
CA ALA A 12 13.43 18.66 18.39
C ALA A 12 14.92 18.47 18.06
N SER A 13 15.50 17.38 18.55
CA SER A 13 16.82 16.91 18.11
C SER A 13 16.68 16.52 16.64
N GLY A 14 16.80 17.52 15.77
CA GLY A 14 16.62 17.41 14.34
C GLY A 14 17.80 16.66 13.75
N ASN A 15 17.66 15.35 13.60
CA ASN A 15 18.53 14.57 12.73
C ASN A 15 18.22 14.95 11.29
N THR A 16 18.72 16.12 10.87
CA THR A 16 18.58 16.59 9.49
C THR A 16 19.25 15.54 8.60
N PRO A 17 18.52 14.88 7.70
CA PRO A 17 19.10 13.84 6.87
C PRO A 17 20.26 14.43 6.06
N ALA A 18 21.31 13.64 5.89
CA ALA A 18 22.45 14.05 5.07
C ALA A 18 21.97 14.57 3.70
N PRO A 19 22.64 15.57 3.10
CA PRO A 19 22.19 16.19 1.86
C PRO A 19 22.04 15.20 0.71
N ALA A 20 22.76 14.07 0.73
CA ALA A 20 22.58 12.98 -0.24
C ALA A 20 21.21 12.29 -0.06
N THR A 21 20.85 11.91 1.17
CA THR A 21 19.56 11.30 1.50
C THR A 21 18.40 12.21 1.14
N MET A 22 18.52 13.52 1.40
CA MET A 22 17.50 14.49 1.02
C MET A 22 17.24 14.53 -0.48
N ARG A 23 18.29 14.43 -1.31
CA ARG A 23 18.16 14.38 -2.78
C ARG A 23 17.45 13.12 -3.25
N VAL A 24 17.74 11.96 -2.65
CA VAL A 24 17.06 10.70 -3.00
C VAL A 24 15.57 10.80 -2.65
N CYS A 25 15.22 11.32 -1.48
CA CYS A 25 13.82 11.55 -1.09
C CYS A 25 13.10 12.50 -2.05
N GLN A 26 13.75 13.59 -2.48
CA GLN A 26 13.20 14.51 -3.47
C GLN A 26 12.96 13.85 -4.83
N LYS A 27 13.90 13.02 -5.31
CA LYS A 27 13.72 12.24 -6.54
C LYS A 27 12.54 11.28 -6.44
N ALA A 28 12.42 10.56 -5.32
CA ALA A 28 11.28 9.68 -5.10
C ALA A 28 9.95 10.44 -5.19
N GLY A 29 9.85 11.59 -4.52
CA GLY A 29 8.65 12.45 -4.58
C GLY A 29 8.36 12.98 -5.99
N LEU A 30 9.39 13.37 -6.73
CA LEU A 30 9.26 13.81 -8.13
C LEU A 30 8.71 12.70 -9.02
N HIS A 31 9.28 11.49 -8.96
CA HIS A 31 8.83 10.36 -9.78
C HIS A 31 7.41 9.91 -9.42
N ALA A 32 7.03 9.91 -8.15
CA ALA A 32 5.65 9.65 -7.74
C ALA A 32 4.66 10.67 -8.33
N THR A 33 5.01 11.96 -8.30
CA THR A 33 4.21 13.04 -8.87
C THR A 33 4.10 12.90 -10.39
N ASN A 34 5.22 12.66 -11.07
CA ASN A 34 5.25 12.49 -12.52
C ASN A 34 4.47 11.26 -12.98
N CYS A 35 4.53 10.14 -12.24
CA CYS A 35 3.73 8.95 -12.51
C CYS A 35 2.24 9.28 -12.51
N THR A 36 1.79 10.03 -11.50
CA THR A 36 0.39 10.44 -11.37
C THR A 36 -0.01 11.42 -12.49
N ALA A 37 0.85 12.38 -12.82
CA ALA A 37 0.64 13.31 -13.93
C ALA A 37 0.58 12.59 -15.28
N ALA A 38 1.42 11.58 -15.50
CA ALA A 38 1.42 10.75 -16.71
C ALA A 38 0.13 9.94 -16.85
N PHE A 39 -0.41 9.43 -15.74
CA PHE A 39 -1.70 8.74 -15.74
C PHE A 39 -2.84 9.69 -16.13
N ILE A 40 -2.88 10.89 -15.52
CA ILE A 40 -3.87 11.93 -15.85
C ILE A 40 -3.79 12.30 -17.34
N ALA A 41 -2.58 12.38 -17.89
CA ALA A 41 -2.35 12.69 -19.29
C ALA A 41 -2.54 11.51 -20.26
N GLY A 42 -2.93 10.32 -19.78
CA GLY A 42 -3.12 9.13 -20.61
C GLY A 42 -1.84 8.55 -21.21
N ARG A 43 -0.66 8.90 -20.69
CA ARG A 43 0.65 8.49 -21.22
C ARG A 43 1.14 7.21 -20.54
N ARG A 44 0.66 6.05 -21.01
CA ARG A 44 0.96 4.73 -20.42
C ARG A 44 2.47 4.45 -20.27
N GLN A 45 3.27 4.78 -21.28
CA GLN A 45 4.72 4.52 -21.25
C GLN A 45 5.42 5.35 -20.16
N ASP A 46 4.96 6.58 -19.94
CA ASP A 46 5.50 7.44 -18.90
C ASP A 46 5.08 6.96 -17.51
N VAL A 47 3.86 6.44 -17.35
CA VAL A 47 3.43 5.79 -16.10
C VAL A 47 4.38 4.67 -15.72
N ILE A 48 4.70 3.78 -16.67
CA ILE A 48 5.62 2.65 -16.43
C ILE A 48 7.02 3.16 -16.06
N ARG A 49 7.52 4.14 -16.82
CA ARG A 49 8.86 4.72 -16.62
C ARG A 49 8.99 5.37 -15.25
N GLU A 50 8.06 6.25 -14.90
CA GLU A 50 8.11 6.99 -13.64
C GLU A 50 7.84 6.08 -12.43
N SER A 51 6.98 5.07 -12.58
CA SER A 51 6.79 4.04 -11.55
C SER A 51 8.10 3.28 -11.25
N ALA A 52 8.84 2.88 -12.29
CA ALA A 52 10.10 2.18 -12.13
C ALA A 52 11.15 3.06 -11.43
N GLN A 53 11.25 4.34 -11.81
CA GLN A 53 12.17 5.28 -11.18
C GLN A 53 11.80 5.58 -9.72
N PHE A 54 10.51 5.64 -9.43
CA PHE A 54 10.02 5.78 -8.05
C PHE A 54 10.43 4.59 -7.19
N ILE A 55 10.23 3.36 -7.67
CA ILE A 55 10.64 2.14 -6.94
C ILE A 55 12.16 2.10 -6.73
N ARG A 56 12.96 2.43 -7.75
CA ARG A 56 14.43 2.52 -7.60
C ARG A 56 14.84 3.52 -6.53
N SER A 57 14.20 4.69 -6.51
CA SER A 57 14.48 5.71 -5.49
C SER A 57 14.06 5.25 -4.09
N LEU A 58 12.97 4.47 -3.97
CA LEU A 58 12.56 3.86 -2.70
C LEU A 58 13.57 2.82 -2.20
N GLU A 59 14.11 1.96 -3.08
CA GLU A 59 15.16 0.99 -2.71
C GLU A 59 16.40 1.69 -2.13
N GLU A 60 16.78 2.85 -2.68
CA GLU A 60 17.87 3.68 -2.15
C GLU A 60 17.54 4.26 -0.78
N ILE A 61 16.29 4.72 -0.56
CA ILE A 61 15.83 5.23 0.74
C ILE A 61 15.87 4.13 1.79
N TRP A 62 15.38 2.92 1.47
CA TRP A 62 15.39 1.78 2.40
C TRP A 62 16.80 1.41 2.82
N ARG A 63 17.73 1.32 1.86
CA ARG A 63 19.14 1.06 2.14
C ARG A 63 19.75 2.13 3.05
N GLY A 64 19.37 3.40 2.86
CA GLY A 64 19.82 4.49 3.72
C GLY A 64 19.25 4.46 5.15
N GLN A 65 18.29 3.60 5.43
CA GLN A 65 17.66 3.38 6.75
C GLN A 65 17.96 1.97 7.29
N ASP A 66 18.94 1.27 6.71
CA ASP A 66 19.27 -0.13 7.03
C ASP A 66 18.07 -1.09 6.90
N VAL A 67 17.10 -0.76 6.03
CA VAL A 67 15.98 -1.62 5.67
C VAL A 67 16.34 -2.40 4.41
N PRO A 68 16.47 -3.74 4.48
CA PRO A 68 16.75 -4.55 3.31
C PRO A 68 15.55 -4.58 2.35
N PRO A 69 15.73 -4.38 1.03
CA PRO A 69 14.62 -4.39 0.06
C PRO A 69 13.79 -5.68 0.08
N GLU A 70 14.42 -6.82 0.36
CA GLU A 70 13.76 -8.11 0.48
C GLU A 70 12.70 -8.15 1.58
N GLU A 71 12.89 -7.42 2.69
CA GLU A 71 11.90 -7.37 3.77
C GLU A 71 10.63 -6.64 3.30
N VAL A 72 10.80 -5.53 2.58
CA VAL A 72 9.68 -4.77 2.03
C VAL A 72 8.96 -5.57 0.94
N TRP A 73 9.70 -6.23 0.05
CA TRP A 73 9.12 -7.09 -0.98
C TRP A 73 8.39 -8.30 -0.40
N THR A 74 8.94 -8.92 0.65
CA THR A 74 8.27 -10.00 1.38
C THR A 74 6.97 -9.52 2.03
N GLU A 75 6.98 -8.33 2.64
CA GLU A 75 5.78 -7.72 3.22
C GLU A 75 4.71 -7.42 2.15
N LEU A 76 5.11 -6.89 0.99
CA LEU A 76 4.16 -6.67 -0.11
C LEU A 76 3.56 -7.98 -0.62
N LEU A 77 4.38 -9.01 -0.80
CA LEU A 77 3.90 -10.33 -1.22
C LEU A 77 2.90 -10.90 -0.20
N ARG A 78 3.22 -10.84 1.09
CA ARG A 78 2.31 -11.24 2.18
C ARG A 78 0.96 -10.53 2.08
N ARG A 79 0.94 -9.21 1.83
CA ARG A 79 -0.30 -8.43 1.68
C ARG A 79 -1.12 -8.86 0.47
N LEU A 80 -0.47 -9.14 -0.65
CA LEU A 80 -1.13 -9.61 -1.87
C LEU A 80 -1.75 -11.00 -1.67
N GLU A 81 -1.04 -11.91 -1.02
CA GLU A 81 -1.54 -13.25 -0.72
C GLU A 81 -2.76 -13.23 0.22
N VAL A 82 -2.72 -12.40 1.27
CA VAL A 82 -3.87 -12.21 2.16
C VAL A 82 -5.06 -11.62 1.41
N SER A 83 -4.81 -10.61 0.56
CA SER A 83 -5.87 -10.00 -0.25
C SER A 83 -6.53 -11.02 -1.19
N GLU A 84 -5.73 -11.85 -1.86
CA GLU A 84 -6.23 -12.90 -2.77
C GLU A 84 -7.01 -13.98 -2.02
N LEU A 85 -6.54 -14.42 -0.85
CA LEU A 85 -7.26 -15.38 -0.02
C LEU A 85 -8.63 -14.83 0.41
N LEU A 86 -8.67 -13.60 0.91
CA LEU A 86 -9.91 -12.94 1.30
C LEU A 86 -10.84 -12.73 0.10
N HIS A 87 -10.29 -12.40 -1.06
CA HIS A 87 -11.07 -12.29 -2.29
C HIS A 87 -11.75 -13.62 -2.61
N ARG A 88 -11.01 -14.73 -2.61
CA ARG A 88 -11.53 -16.09 -2.86
C ARG A 88 -12.60 -16.53 -1.87
N LEU A 89 -12.39 -16.28 -0.58
CA LEU A 89 -13.36 -16.62 0.46
C LEU A 89 -14.67 -15.81 0.34
N ASN A 90 -14.56 -14.56 -0.14
CA ASN A 90 -15.72 -13.69 -0.35
C ASN A 90 -16.37 -13.86 -1.72
N GLN A 91 -15.73 -14.55 -2.67
CA GLN A 91 -16.43 -14.95 -3.88
C GLN A 91 -17.49 -15.98 -3.49
N PRO A 92 -18.77 -15.77 -3.86
CA PRO A 92 -19.77 -16.81 -3.67
C PRO A 92 -19.22 -18.08 -4.34
N PRO A 93 -19.30 -19.25 -3.67
CA PRO A 93 -18.74 -20.49 -4.18
C PRO A 93 -19.21 -20.59 -5.62
N HIS A 94 -18.25 -20.59 -6.56
CA HIS A 94 -18.52 -20.56 -7.99
C HIS A 94 -19.75 -21.44 -8.19
N ARG A 95 -20.87 -20.86 -8.62
CA ARG A 95 -22.11 -21.63 -8.76
C ARG A 95 -21.77 -22.68 -9.79
N CYS A 96 -21.37 -23.87 -9.31
CA CYS A 96 -21.14 -25.01 -10.15
C CYS A 96 -22.51 -25.20 -10.77
N LYS A 97 -22.65 -24.83 -12.04
CA LYS A 97 -23.77 -25.28 -12.86
C LYS A 97 -23.49 -26.76 -13.10
N GLU A 98 -23.51 -27.53 -12.03
CA GLU A 98 -23.55 -28.96 -12.06
C GLU A 98 -24.86 -29.28 -12.80
N LEU A 99 -24.71 -29.95 -13.94
CA LEU A 99 -25.79 -30.24 -14.88
C LEU A 99 -27.09 -30.60 -14.13
N GLY A 100 -28.11 -29.76 -14.27
CA GLY A 100 -29.50 -30.12 -13.97
C GLY A 100 -29.93 -30.11 -12.51
N ARG A 101 -29.08 -29.85 -11.51
CA ARG A 101 -29.53 -29.74 -10.11
C ARG A 101 -29.22 -28.37 -9.54
N ARG A 102 -30.27 -27.55 -9.43
CA ARG A 102 -30.23 -26.28 -8.70
C ARG A 102 -29.73 -26.56 -7.28
N ALA A 103 -28.49 -26.18 -6.98
CA ALA A 103 -27.96 -26.16 -5.63
C ALA A 103 -28.96 -25.37 -4.76
N ARG A 104 -29.63 -26.08 -3.83
CA ARG A 104 -30.68 -25.47 -3.02
C ARG A 104 -30.04 -24.37 -2.17
N ALA A 105 -30.63 -23.18 -2.25
CA ALA A 105 -30.27 -22.05 -1.43
C ALA A 105 -30.29 -22.47 0.05
N TRP A 106 -29.23 -22.12 0.76
CA TRP A 106 -29.07 -22.33 2.19
C TRP A 106 -30.36 -21.96 2.92
N ARG A 107 -31.07 -22.96 3.46
CA ARG A 107 -32.30 -22.77 4.22
C ARG A 107 -31.92 -22.85 5.68
N ILE A 108 -31.77 -21.70 6.32
CA ILE A 108 -31.57 -21.62 7.77
C ILE A 108 -32.87 -22.14 8.39
N THR A 109 -32.83 -23.36 8.90
CA THR A 109 -33.96 -23.95 9.61
C THR A 109 -33.84 -23.46 11.04
N THR A 110 -34.40 -22.29 11.32
CA THR A 110 -34.50 -21.80 12.70
C THR A 110 -35.45 -22.75 13.42
N SER A 111 -34.87 -23.74 14.11
CA SER A 111 -35.63 -24.58 15.03
C SER A 111 -36.26 -23.66 16.07
N LYS A 112 -37.58 -23.78 16.22
CA LYS A 112 -38.46 -22.76 16.78
C LYS A 112 -38.01 -22.23 18.15
N LEU A 113 -38.28 -20.94 18.35
CA LEU A 113 -38.41 -20.31 19.66
C LEU A 113 -39.37 -21.15 20.55
N PRO A 114 -39.07 -21.31 21.84
CA PRO A 114 -40.05 -21.80 22.81
C PRO A 114 -41.24 -20.84 22.96
#